data_AF-A0AAW0GJE6-F1
#
_entry.id   AF-A0AAW0GJE6-F1
#
_cell.length_a   1.000
_cell.length_b   1.000
_cell.length_c   1.000
_cell.angle_alpha   90.00
_cell.angle_beta   90.00
_cell.angle_gamma   90.00
#
_symmetry.space_group_name_H-M   'P 1'
#
loop_
_entity.id
_entity.type
_entity.pdbx_description
1 polymer ?
#
loop_
_entity_poly.entity_id
_entity_poly.type
_entity_poly.pdbx_seq_one_letter_code
_entity_poly.pdbx_strand_id
1 'polypeptide(L)'
;MCPLLNNTTALLSTTKNPSSWEAEPKSRGTFNILSICLSTIFICVWKAYHPDMPKKMPEHRRWFESLWEFAVRFVFFFLLPEGLFALALQELRAACISYYNVKQLDACPPIPASWYSKWFQKWIPTARHSEPPSRLHHWTMTHAFYTVMGGYAVVTDDPIVGSTPSYRVLEWTEVLEILEHEPSRVPDISEEHILARSQSDTLSKLIALAQIFSFCMTCILRRAEGLSLSILEISTVAYAVCAILVYIVWWKKPHIITEPTLIEKERTQTNEGDSAPETLVSEGHNDDASRRKADAGQKKIIKGLDANKYSIPTGVIMCSSPTLYGLLHLLAWNEPFPSSSEGILWRISTVVVTMSCIPLLLLDHTYVFERWWSPRVVAKLQMGILCVFLLTYVPARLFMIAEAFRQLLYLPPDAYQIASWSKYLPQFS
;
A
#
# COMPACT_ATOMS: atom_id res chain seq x y z
N MET A 1 66.57 15.68 -38.00
CA MET A 1 65.34 16.49 -38.15
C MET A 1 64.26 15.87 -37.28
N CYS A 2 64.01 16.50 -36.13
CA CYS A 2 62.78 16.33 -35.36
C CYS A 2 61.61 17.01 -36.12
N PRO A 3 60.32 16.72 -35.85
CA PRO A 3 59.80 16.75 -34.49
C PRO A 3 58.81 15.66 -34.09
N LEU A 4 59.17 14.98 -32.99
CA LEU A 4 58.28 14.58 -31.91
C LEU A 4 57.83 15.83 -31.16
N LEU A 5 56.60 16.32 -31.35
CA LEU A 5 55.89 17.24 -30.45
C LEU A 5 54.49 17.48 -31.03
N ASN A 6 53.44 16.94 -30.38
CA ASN A 6 52.12 17.59 -30.28
C ASN A 6 51.02 16.81 -29.53
N ASN A 7 51.27 15.61 -28.98
CA ASN A 7 50.22 14.89 -28.23
C ASN A 7 50.28 15.01 -26.70
N THR A 8 51.15 15.85 -26.16
CA THR A 8 51.26 16.05 -24.70
C THR A 8 50.36 17.18 -24.15
N THR A 9 49.72 17.97 -25.01
CA THR A 9 48.84 19.08 -24.58
C THR A 9 47.36 18.68 -24.41
N ALA A 10 46.94 17.51 -24.91
CA ALA A 10 45.57 17.00 -24.74
C ALA A 10 45.37 16.19 -23.44
N LEU A 11 46.45 15.74 -22.79
CA LEU A 11 46.39 15.04 -21.49
C LEU A 11 46.31 15.99 -20.28
N LEU A 12 46.31 17.30 -20.53
CA LEU A 12 46.12 18.36 -19.52
C LEU A 12 44.69 18.91 -19.51
N SER A 13 43.72 18.24 -20.15
CA SER A 13 42.31 18.45 -19.85
C SER A 13 42.04 17.94 -18.43
N THR A 14 42.35 18.79 -17.47
CA THR A 14 41.74 18.86 -16.14
C THR A 14 41.16 17.52 -15.69
N THR A 15 42.02 16.71 -15.05
CA THR A 15 41.57 15.85 -13.96
C THR A 15 41.02 16.78 -12.88
N LYS A 16 39.85 17.38 -13.13
CA LYS A 16 39.00 17.95 -12.11
C LYS A 16 38.69 16.73 -11.26
N ASN A 17 39.34 16.61 -10.10
CA ASN A 17 38.92 15.65 -9.09
C ASN A 17 37.39 15.71 -9.06
N PRO A 18 36.67 14.57 -9.08
CA PRO A 18 35.23 14.59 -8.99
C PRO A 18 34.88 15.44 -7.77
N SER A 19 34.41 16.68 -8.01
CA SER A 19 34.00 17.55 -6.93
C SER A 19 32.77 16.87 -6.38
N SER A 20 32.90 16.33 -5.15
CA SER A 20 31.81 15.67 -4.43
C SER A 20 30.58 16.56 -4.26
N TRP A 21 30.75 17.85 -4.52
CA TRP A 21 29.74 18.87 -4.43
C TRP A 21 29.87 19.87 -5.57
N GLU A 22 28.81 20.05 -6.34
CA GLU A 22 28.70 21.09 -7.37
C GLU A 22 27.68 22.13 -6.92
N ALA A 23 28.06 23.41 -6.95
CA ALA A 23 27.22 24.52 -6.51
C ALA A 23 26.45 25.17 -7.68
N GLU A 24 25.20 25.54 -7.42
CA GLU A 24 24.38 26.36 -8.32
C GLU A 24 24.94 27.79 -8.41
N PRO A 25 24.66 28.58 -9.48
CA PRO A 25 23.62 28.38 -10.51
C PRO A 25 24.13 27.98 -11.90
N LYS A 26 25.45 27.87 -12.11
CA LYS A 26 26.02 27.64 -13.47
C LYS A 26 25.78 26.22 -13.98
N SER A 27 25.59 25.27 -13.07
CA SER A 27 25.31 23.86 -13.32
C SER A 27 24.21 23.42 -12.37
N ARG A 28 23.63 22.24 -12.63
CA ARG A 28 22.69 21.60 -11.72
C ARG A 28 23.44 21.24 -10.44
N GLY A 29 23.05 21.80 -9.29
CA GLY A 29 23.79 21.57 -8.05
C GLY A 29 23.46 20.25 -7.36
N THR A 30 24.41 19.69 -6.62
CA THR A 30 24.22 18.42 -5.87
C THR A 30 23.09 18.54 -4.84
N PHE A 31 22.98 19.68 -4.14
CA PHE A 31 21.88 19.94 -3.19
C PHE A 31 20.51 19.93 -3.86
N ASN A 32 20.41 20.46 -5.08
CA ASN A 32 19.15 20.53 -5.81
C ASN A 32 18.70 19.14 -6.28
N ILE A 33 19.63 18.29 -6.74
CA ILE A 33 19.35 16.87 -7.02
C ILE A 33 18.81 16.20 -5.75
N LEU A 34 19.51 16.35 -4.63
CA LEU A 34 19.14 15.75 -3.35
C LEU A 34 17.76 16.23 -2.87
N SER A 35 17.53 17.54 -2.84
CA SER A 35 16.31 18.13 -2.30
C SER A 35 15.08 17.81 -3.15
N ILE A 36 15.21 17.84 -4.49
CA ILE A 36 14.13 17.44 -5.41
C ILE A 36 13.81 15.96 -5.23
N CYS A 37 14.82 15.08 -5.16
CA CYS A 37 14.58 13.65 -4.99
C CYS A 37 13.93 13.36 -3.64
N LEU A 38 14.46 13.90 -2.53
CA LEU A 38 13.91 13.67 -1.20
C LEU A 38 12.51 14.23 -1.02
N SER A 39 12.24 15.44 -1.53
CA SER A 39 10.89 16.01 -1.49
C SER A 39 9.90 15.20 -2.33
N THR A 40 10.32 14.72 -3.51
CA THR A 40 9.48 13.88 -4.35
C THR A 40 9.21 12.52 -3.71
N ILE A 41 10.21 11.86 -3.12
CA ILE A 41 10.03 10.60 -2.36
C ILE A 41 9.09 10.84 -1.17
N PHE A 42 9.32 11.91 -0.41
CA PHE A 42 8.45 12.27 0.72
C PHE A 42 7.00 12.42 0.29
N ILE A 43 6.74 13.14 -0.81
CA ILE A 43 5.39 13.30 -1.38
C ILE A 43 4.82 11.95 -1.82
N CYS A 44 5.60 11.14 -2.54
CA CYS A 44 5.17 9.82 -3.01
C CYS A 44 4.77 8.90 -1.86
N VAL A 45 5.49 8.91 -0.73
CA VAL A 45 5.18 8.06 0.42
C VAL A 45 4.07 8.67 1.27
N TRP A 46 4.17 9.95 1.62
CA TRP A 46 3.21 10.64 2.48
C TRP A 46 1.83 10.70 1.82
N LYS A 47 1.75 11.22 0.59
CA LYS A 47 0.47 11.53 -0.03
C LYS A 47 -0.19 10.30 -0.65
N ALA A 48 0.57 9.26 -1.01
CA ALA A 48 -0.03 8.05 -1.55
C ALA A 48 -0.62 7.18 -0.44
N TYR A 49 -0.09 7.24 0.78
CA TYR A 49 -0.62 6.46 1.90
C TYR A 49 -1.98 6.98 2.36
N HIS A 50 -3.02 6.15 2.22
CA HIS A 50 -4.36 6.43 2.71
C HIS A 50 -4.64 5.55 3.95
N PRO A 51 -4.47 6.08 5.18
CA PRO A 51 -4.67 5.30 6.39
C PRO A 51 -6.11 4.83 6.52
N ASP A 52 -6.27 3.59 6.99
CA ASP A 52 -7.54 3.09 7.47
C ASP A 52 -8.00 3.82 8.73
N MET A 53 -9.25 3.61 9.11
CA MET A 53 -9.88 4.36 10.19
C MET A 53 -9.13 4.19 11.52
N PRO A 54 -8.80 5.30 12.22
CA PRO A 54 -8.07 5.21 13.48
C PRO A 54 -8.93 4.52 14.54
N LYS A 55 -8.31 3.60 15.29
CA LYS A 55 -8.90 3.06 16.51
C LYS A 55 -8.94 4.19 17.54
N LYS A 56 -10.09 4.46 18.17
CA LYS A 56 -10.20 5.54 19.16
C LYS A 56 -9.17 5.36 20.29
N MET A 57 -8.38 6.39 20.52
CA MET A 57 -7.37 6.47 21.58
C MET A 57 -7.77 7.49 22.66
N PRO A 58 -7.40 7.27 23.94
CA PRO A 58 -7.65 8.23 25.01
C PRO A 58 -6.94 9.57 24.76
N GLU A 59 -7.63 10.69 25.06
CA GLU A 59 -7.24 12.04 24.63
C GLU A 59 -5.82 12.48 25.05
N HIS A 60 -5.35 12.08 26.24
CA HIS A 60 -4.09 12.59 26.81
C HIS A 60 -2.82 12.14 26.05
N ARG A 61 -2.88 11.05 25.28
CA ARG A 61 -1.73 10.47 24.57
C ARG A 61 -1.82 10.56 23.04
N ARG A 62 -2.93 11.12 22.55
CA ARG A 62 -3.38 11.01 21.16
C ARG A 62 -2.42 11.65 20.14
N TRP A 63 -1.81 12.80 20.47
CA TRP A 63 -0.94 13.50 19.52
C TRP A 63 0.42 12.81 19.35
N PHE A 64 1.04 12.34 20.44
CA PHE A 64 2.34 11.69 20.39
C PHE A 64 2.26 10.32 19.72
N GLU A 65 1.24 9.52 20.06
CA GLU A 65 1.01 8.22 19.41
C GLU A 65 0.65 8.39 17.94
N SER A 66 -0.16 9.39 17.58
CA SER A 66 -0.47 9.68 16.18
C SER A 66 0.77 10.09 15.37
N LEU A 67 1.66 10.92 15.94
CA LEU A 67 2.93 11.26 15.28
C LEU A 67 3.88 10.07 15.18
N TRP A 68 3.93 9.23 16.21
CA TRP A 68 4.75 8.02 16.22
C TRP A 68 4.26 7.01 15.19
N GLU A 69 2.96 6.70 15.15
CA GLU A 69 2.37 5.81 14.13
C GLU A 69 2.61 6.34 12.73
N PHE A 70 2.46 7.66 12.55
CA PHE A 70 2.78 8.31 11.30
C PHE A 70 4.26 8.09 10.91
N ALA A 71 5.20 8.38 11.81
CA ALA A 71 6.63 8.25 11.55
C ALA A 71 7.04 6.80 11.26
N VAL A 72 6.54 5.84 12.04
CA VAL A 72 6.81 4.41 11.84
C VAL A 72 6.29 3.93 10.49
N ARG A 73 5.06 4.30 10.11
CA ARG A 73 4.47 3.94 8.82
C ARG A 73 5.19 4.61 7.66
N PHE A 74 5.59 5.87 7.81
CA PHE A 74 6.38 6.57 6.80
C PHE A 74 7.73 5.88 6.58
N VAL A 75 8.46 5.56 7.66
CA VAL A 75 9.74 4.84 7.56
C VAL A 75 9.54 3.46 6.94
N PHE A 76 8.47 2.75 7.31
CA PHE A 76 8.14 1.44 6.74
C PHE A 76 7.91 1.51 5.23
N PHE A 77 7.06 2.44 4.75
CA PHE A 77 6.78 2.58 3.31
C PHE A 77 7.90 3.31 2.55
N PHE A 78 8.74 4.07 3.24
CA PHE A 78 10.00 4.54 2.69
C PHE A 78 10.95 3.38 2.43
N LEU A 79 11.07 2.41 3.33
CA LEU A 79 11.89 1.20 3.10
C LEU A 79 11.24 0.22 2.12
N LEU A 80 9.90 0.17 2.07
CA LEU A 80 9.08 -0.78 1.30
C LEU A 80 8.00 -0.08 0.47
N PRO A 81 8.36 0.73 -0.54
CA PRO A 81 7.38 1.40 -1.41
C PRO A 81 6.49 0.42 -2.18
N GLU A 82 7.02 -0.73 -2.58
CA GLU A 82 6.27 -1.85 -3.17
C GLU A 82 5.28 -2.48 -2.18
N GLY A 83 5.56 -2.38 -0.87
CA GLY A 83 4.65 -2.83 0.18
C GLY A 83 3.39 -1.98 0.22
N LEU A 84 3.51 -0.66 -0.01
CA LEU A 84 2.36 0.23 -0.12
C LEU A 84 1.48 -0.14 -1.32
N PHE A 85 2.10 -0.44 -2.46
CA PHE A 85 1.36 -0.87 -3.65
C PHE A 85 0.69 -2.25 -3.45
N ALA A 86 1.38 -3.20 -2.80
CA ALA A 86 0.78 -4.49 -2.45
C ALA A 86 -0.43 -4.32 -1.51
N LEU A 87 -0.32 -3.45 -0.49
CA LEU A 87 -1.43 -3.12 0.41
C LEU A 87 -2.64 -2.57 -0.37
N ALA A 88 -2.39 -1.62 -1.27
CA ALA A 88 -3.45 -1.04 -2.08
C ALA A 88 -4.17 -2.09 -2.93
N LEU A 89 -3.43 -3.00 -3.57
CA LEU A 89 -4.01 -4.09 -4.35
C LEU A 89 -4.79 -5.09 -3.48
N GLN A 90 -4.30 -5.38 -2.26
CA GLN A 90 -4.99 -6.25 -1.32
C GLN A 90 -6.32 -5.64 -0.87
N GLU A 91 -6.35 -4.35 -0.57
CA GLU A 91 -7.59 -3.65 -0.23
C GLU A 91 -8.57 -3.57 -1.41
N LEU A 92 -8.08 -3.25 -2.61
CA LEU A 92 -8.92 -3.26 -3.82
C LEU A 92 -9.54 -4.63 -4.02
N ARG A 93 -8.77 -5.70 -3.80
CA ARG A 93 -9.28 -7.05 -3.89
C ARG A 93 -10.38 -7.31 -2.86
N ALA A 94 -10.15 -6.98 -1.59
CA ALA A 94 -11.16 -7.13 -0.55
C ALA A 94 -12.43 -6.33 -0.87
N ALA A 95 -12.27 -5.11 -1.40
CA ALA A 95 -13.38 -4.25 -1.80
C ALA A 95 -14.14 -4.86 -2.99
N CYS A 96 -13.46 -5.41 -4.00
CA CYS A 96 -14.10 -6.12 -5.11
C CYS A 96 -14.90 -7.34 -4.63
N ILE A 97 -14.35 -8.14 -3.71
CA ILE A 97 -15.04 -9.30 -3.13
C ILE A 97 -16.29 -8.83 -2.37
N SER A 98 -16.14 -7.84 -1.50
CA SER A 98 -17.25 -7.24 -0.75
C SER A 98 -18.34 -6.70 -1.68
N TYR A 99 -17.97 -5.89 -2.68
CA TYR A 99 -18.89 -5.35 -3.67
C TYR A 99 -19.68 -6.45 -4.40
N TYR A 100 -19.01 -7.53 -4.82
CA TYR A 100 -19.66 -8.60 -5.56
C TYR A 100 -20.59 -9.45 -4.68
N ASN A 101 -20.22 -9.70 -3.42
CA ASN A 101 -21.10 -10.40 -2.48
C ASN A 101 -22.39 -9.61 -2.23
N VAL A 102 -22.29 -8.29 -2.00
CA VAL A 102 -23.49 -7.45 -1.82
C VAL A 102 -24.31 -7.35 -3.11
N LYS A 103 -23.67 -7.26 -4.27
CA LYS A 103 -24.36 -7.20 -5.56
C LYS A 103 -25.16 -8.47 -5.89
N GLN A 104 -24.66 -9.64 -5.47
CA GLN A 104 -25.39 -10.90 -5.61
C GLN A 104 -26.64 -10.91 -4.74
N LEU A 105 -26.61 -10.24 -3.59
CA LEU A 105 -27.80 -10.00 -2.78
C LEU A 105 -28.73 -9.02 -3.51
N ASP A 106 -28.27 -7.87 -4.01
CA ASP A 106 -29.12 -6.76 -4.51
C ASP A 106 -29.62 -6.84 -5.98
N ALA A 107 -29.38 -7.92 -6.74
CA ALA A 107 -29.82 -8.07 -8.15
C ALA A 107 -29.57 -6.82 -9.06
N CYS A 108 -28.45 -6.10 -8.87
CA CYS A 108 -28.14 -4.84 -9.57
C CYS A 108 -27.34 -4.99 -10.89
N PRO A 109 -27.39 -4.01 -11.82
CA PRO A 109 -26.76 -4.08 -13.15
C PRO A 109 -25.21 -4.18 -13.11
N PRO A 110 -24.54 -4.68 -14.19
CA PRO A 110 -23.09 -4.91 -14.29
C PRO A 110 -22.22 -3.71 -13.86
N ILE A 111 -20.99 -3.99 -13.37
CA ILE A 111 -19.99 -2.98 -12.97
C ILE A 111 -19.88 -1.94 -14.11
N PRO A 112 -19.93 -0.61 -13.85
CA PRO A 112 -19.67 0.37 -14.89
C PRO A 112 -18.29 0.11 -15.49
N ALA A 113 -18.21 -0.02 -16.81
CA ALA A 113 -17.02 -0.49 -17.53
C ALA A 113 -15.77 0.36 -17.18
N SER A 114 -14.96 -0.13 -16.25
CA SER A 114 -13.66 0.43 -15.90
C SER A 114 -12.54 -0.43 -16.48
N TRP A 115 -11.32 0.12 -16.53
CA TRP A 115 -10.14 -0.57 -17.08
C TRP A 115 -9.80 -1.89 -16.36
N TYR A 116 -10.25 -2.09 -15.12
CA TYR A 116 -9.98 -3.29 -14.33
C TYR A 116 -11.10 -4.33 -14.32
N SER A 117 -12.33 -3.95 -14.69
CA SER A 117 -13.54 -4.80 -14.58
C SER A 117 -13.42 -6.17 -15.28
N LYS A 118 -12.82 -6.22 -16.48
CA LYS A 118 -12.64 -7.45 -17.27
C LYS A 118 -11.59 -8.41 -16.70
N TRP A 119 -10.52 -7.88 -16.12
CA TRP A 119 -9.47 -8.71 -15.52
C TRP A 119 -9.99 -9.44 -14.28
N PHE A 120 -10.83 -8.75 -13.48
CA PHE A 120 -11.35 -9.28 -12.21
C PHE A 120 -12.52 -10.27 -12.36
N GLN A 121 -13.36 -10.17 -13.39
CA GLN A 121 -14.43 -11.15 -13.66
C GLN A 121 -13.93 -12.60 -13.69
N LYS A 122 -12.66 -12.82 -14.06
CA LYS A 122 -12.02 -14.15 -14.15
C LYS A 122 -11.69 -14.78 -12.78
N TRP A 123 -11.62 -13.98 -11.71
CA TRP A 123 -11.12 -14.41 -10.40
C TRP A 123 -12.23 -14.52 -9.33
N ILE A 124 -13.49 -14.36 -9.73
CA ILE A 124 -14.63 -14.27 -8.83
C ILE A 124 -15.35 -15.62 -8.78
N PRO A 125 -15.60 -16.19 -7.59
CA PRO A 125 -16.43 -17.37 -7.48
C PRO A 125 -17.92 -17.04 -7.68
N THR A 126 -18.63 -17.93 -8.37
CA THR A 126 -20.09 -17.96 -8.42
C THR A 126 -20.67 -18.33 -7.05
N ALA A 127 -21.66 -17.58 -6.55
CA ALA A 127 -22.45 -17.94 -5.37
C ALA A 127 -23.93 -17.54 -5.52
N ARG A 128 -24.72 -17.94 -4.51
CA ARG A 128 -26.13 -18.38 -4.58
C ARG A 128 -27.18 -17.26 -4.66
N HIS A 129 -28.35 -17.65 -5.16
CA HIS A 129 -29.59 -16.88 -5.20
C HIS A 129 -30.25 -16.79 -3.82
N SER A 130 -30.31 -15.58 -3.27
CA SER A 130 -31.25 -15.18 -2.22
C SER A 130 -31.95 -13.89 -2.67
N GLU A 131 -33.15 -13.62 -2.13
CA GLU A 131 -33.95 -12.46 -2.50
C GLU A 131 -33.28 -11.14 -2.05
N PRO A 132 -33.32 -10.09 -2.89
CA PRO A 132 -32.62 -8.85 -2.61
C PRO A 132 -33.23 -8.06 -1.45
N PRO A 133 -32.41 -7.53 -0.52
CA PRO A 133 -32.89 -6.54 0.43
C PRO A 133 -33.28 -5.24 -0.30
N SER A 134 -34.41 -4.65 0.10
CA SER A 134 -34.87 -3.38 -0.48
C SER A 134 -34.07 -2.19 0.08
N ARG A 135 -32.87 -1.93 -0.45
CA ARG A 135 -32.10 -0.71 -0.15
C ARG A 135 -32.47 0.41 -1.13
N LEU A 136 -32.54 1.65 -0.64
CA LEU A 136 -32.82 2.85 -1.42
C LEU A 136 -31.56 3.37 -2.12
N HIS A 137 -30.38 3.21 -1.50
CA HIS A 137 -29.10 3.56 -2.11
C HIS A 137 -28.35 2.32 -2.61
N HIS A 138 -27.81 2.43 -3.83
CA HIS A 138 -27.05 1.37 -4.47
C HIS A 138 -25.69 1.20 -3.80
N TRP A 139 -25.30 -0.06 -3.57
CA TRP A 139 -23.95 -0.37 -3.10
C TRP A 139 -22.93 -0.13 -4.21
N THR A 140 -21.98 0.78 -3.98
CA THR A 140 -20.94 1.15 -4.95
C THR A 140 -19.54 0.71 -4.50
N MET A 141 -18.54 0.82 -5.38
CA MET A 141 -17.15 0.50 -5.03
C MET A 141 -16.64 1.35 -3.85
N THR A 142 -17.16 2.58 -3.72
CA THR A 142 -16.87 3.48 -2.60
C THR A 142 -17.38 2.89 -1.27
N HIS A 143 -18.56 2.28 -1.25
CA HIS A 143 -19.11 1.56 -0.09
C HIS A 143 -18.28 0.32 0.27
N ALA A 144 -17.81 -0.40 -0.74
CA ALA A 144 -16.96 -1.57 -0.53
C ALA A 144 -15.58 -1.20 0.05
N PHE A 145 -14.94 -0.16 -0.49
CA PHE A 145 -13.71 0.39 0.12
C PHE A 145 -13.95 0.93 1.52
N TYR A 146 -15.07 1.62 1.73
CA TYR A 146 -15.48 2.11 3.05
C TYR A 146 -15.62 0.97 4.06
N THR A 147 -16.17 -0.16 3.64
CA THR A 147 -16.29 -1.36 4.48
C THR A 147 -14.93 -1.96 4.81
N VAL A 148 -14.04 -2.08 3.81
CA VAL A 148 -12.68 -2.64 3.99
C VAL A 148 -11.80 -1.78 4.90
N MET A 149 -11.92 -0.46 4.82
CA MET A 149 -11.14 0.46 5.67
C MET A 149 -11.66 0.57 7.12
N GLY A 150 -12.66 -0.23 7.50
CA GLY A 150 -13.28 -0.20 8.83
C GLY A 150 -14.33 0.90 9.01
N GLY A 151 -15.08 1.22 7.96
CA GLY A 151 -16.10 2.29 7.96
C GLY A 151 -17.31 2.03 8.86
N TYR A 152 -17.53 0.79 9.32
CA TYR A 152 -18.65 0.43 10.19
C TYR A 152 -18.17 0.00 11.57
N ALA A 153 -18.92 0.36 12.61
CA ALA A 153 -18.61 -0.03 13.98
C ALA A 153 -19.88 -0.34 14.77
N VAL A 154 -19.80 -1.27 15.73
CA VAL A 154 -20.88 -1.57 16.69
C VAL A 154 -20.57 -0.90 18.01
N VAL A 155 -21.58 -0.28 18.63
CA VAL A 155 -21.46 0.30 19.96
C VAL A 155 -21.24 -0.83 20.96
N THR A 156 -20.23 -0.74 21.84
CA THR A 156 -19.86 -1.80 22.80
C THR A 156 -20.50 -1.59 24.18
N ASP A 157 -20.66 -0.34 24.61
CA ASP A 157 -21.21 0.03 25.92
C ASP A 157 -22.24 1.14 25.77
N ASP A 158 -23.33 1.08 26.54
CA ASP A 158 -24.26 2.20 26.63
C ASP A 158 -23.50 3.39 27.25
N PRO A 159 -23.59 4.60 26.65
CA PRO A 159 -22.83 5.72 27.14
C PRO A 159 -23.27 6.07 28.57
N ILE A 160 -22.36 5.88 29.53
CA ILE A 160 -22.48 6.48 30.86
C ILE A 160 -22.57 8.00 30.65
N VAL A 161 -23.55 8.67 31.26
CA VAL A 161 -23.77 10.12 31.11
C VAL A 161 -22.45 10.89 31.26
N GLY A 162 -22.00 11.55 30.19
CA GLY A 162 -20.75 12.31 30.14
C GLY A 162 -19.53 11.58 29.54
N SER A 163 -19.67 10.30 29.16
CA SER A 163 -18.60 9.53 28.49
C SER A 163 -18.89 9.35 27.00
N THR A 164 -17.85 9.42 26.16
CA THR A 164 -17.98 9.11 24.73
C THR A 164 -18.28 7.62 24.54
N PRO A 165 -19.24 7.24 23.68
CA PRO A 165 -19.58 5.84 23.48
C PRO A 165 -18.36 5.04 22.98
N SER A 166 -18.09 3.92 23.65
CA SER A 166 -17.11 2.92 23.23
C SER A 166 -17.68 2.15 22.05
N TYR A 167 -16.92 2.02 20.96
CA TYR A 167 -17.33 1.24 19.79
C TYR A 167 -16.21 0.31 19.34
N ARG A 168 -16.60 -0.80 18.72
CA ARG A 168 -15.72 -1.76 18.05
C ARG A 168 -15.89 -1.62 16.54
N VAL A 169 -14.81 -1.28 15.84
CA VAL A 169 -14.76 -1.30 14.37
C VAL A 169 -14.96 -2.74 13.89
N LEU A 170 -15.86 -2.92 12.94
CA LEU A 170 -16.16 -4.21 12.33
C LEU A 170 -15.17 -4.52 11.21
N GLU A 171 -14.76 -5.79 11.12
CA GLU A 171 -14.06 -6.30 9.95
C GLU A 171 -15.02 -6.40 8.76
N TRP A 172 -14.50 -6.29 7.54
CA TRP A 172 -15.34 -6.27 6.33
C TRP A 172 -16.17 -7.55 6.15
N THR A 173 -15.69 -8.69 6.63
CA THR A 173 -16.43 -9.97 6.62
C THR A 173 -17.60 -9.95 7.60
N GLU A 174 -17.44 -9.35 8.79
CA GLU A 174 -18.52 -9.21 9.78
C GLU A 174 -19.65 -8.34 9.22
N VAL A 175 -19.32 -7.28 8.46
CA VAL A 175 -20.32 -6.43 7.79
C VAL A 175 -21.09 -7.22 6.73
N LEU A 176 -20.40 -8.06 5.95
CA LEU A 176 -21.06 -8.92 4.96
C LEU A 176 -21.98 -9.95 5.60
N GLU A 177 -21.58 -10.54 6.73
CA GLU A 177 -22.43 -11.47 7.48
C GLU A 177 -23.71 -10.79 7.99
N ILE A 178 -23.60 -9.56 8.50
CA ILE A 178 -24.77 -8.78 8.92
C ILE A 178 -25.64 -8.43 7.71
N LEU A 179 -25.06 -8.05 6.56
CA LEU A 179 -25.82 -7.80 5.33
C LEU A 179 -26.56 -9.04 4.83
N GLU A 180 -26.00 -10.23 5.01
CA GLU A 180 -26.62 -11.50 4.59
C GLU A 180 -27.79 -11.91 5.50
N HIS A 181 -27.66 -11.74 6.81
CA HIS A 181 -28.65 -12.21 7.78
C HIS A 181 -29.67 -11.13 8.19
N GLU A 182 -29.23 -9.89 8.37
CA GLU A 182 -30.00 -8.77 8.91
C GLU A 182 -29.71 -7.46 8.15
N PRO A 183 -30.05 -7.37 6.85
CA PRO A 183 -29.69 -6.25 5.98
C PRO A 183 -30.20 -4.89 6.46
N SER A 184 -31.31 -4.86 7.22
CA SER A 184 -31.91 -3.64 7.79
C SER A 184 -31.04 -2.99 8.86
N ARG A 185 -30.11 -3.72 9.48
CA ARG A 185 -29.21 -3.18 10.52
C ARG A 185 -28.10 -2.34 9.95
N VAL A 186 -27.67 -2.62 8.73
CA VAL A 186 -26.60 -1.86 8.09
C VAL A 186 -27.20 -0.58 7.52
N PRO A 187 -26.79 0.61 8.00
CA PRO A 187 -27.38 1.87 7.56
C PRO A 187 -27.30 2.03 6.05
N ASP A 188 -28.42 2.44 5.46
CA ASP A 188 -28.50 2.75 4.04
C ASP A 188 -27.98 4.16 3.80
N ILE A 189 -26.67 4.26 3.55
CA ILE A 189 -25.96 5.52 3.32
C ILE A 189 -25.75 5.75 1.83
N SER A 190 -25.85 7.00 1.38
CA SER A 190 -25.53 7.35 -0.01
C SER A 190 -24.02 7.48 -0.23
N GLU A 191 -23.56 7.26 -1.47
CA GLU A 191 -22.15 7.49 -1.83
C GLU A 191 -21.73 8.95 -1.58
N GLU A 192 -22.62 9.89 -1.85
CA GLU A 192 -22.40 11.32 -1.61
C GLU A 192 -22.18 11.61 -0.13
N HIS A 193 -22.92 10.95 0.77
CA HIS A 193 -22.74 11.10 2.21
C HIS A 193 -21.36 10.60 2.67
N ILE A 194 -20.86 9.49 2.10
CA ILE A 194 -19.51 9.00 2.39
C ILE A 194 -18.45 9.98 1.88
N LEU A 195 -18.60 10.47 0.64
CA LEU A 195 -17.63 11.38 0.02
C LEU A 195 -17.63 12.76 0.68
N ALA A 196 -18.78 13.26 1.13
CA ALA A 196 -18.88 14.52 1.87
C ALA A 196 -18.12 14.48 3.21
N ARG A 197 -18.02 13.31 3.84
CA ARG A 197 -17.24 13.11 5.07
C ARG A 197 -15.75 12.91 4.80
N SER A 198 -15.37 12.62 3.56
CA SER A 198 -13.98 12.40 3.19
C SER A 198 -13.22 13.72 3.08
N GLN A 199 -12.13 13.88 3.84
CA GLN A 199 -11.26 15.03 3.71
C GLN A 199 -10.34 14.85 2.50
N SER A 200 -10.88 15.08 1.30
CA SER A 200 -10.08 15.07 0.08
C SER A 200 -9.49 16.46 -0.16
N ASP A 201 -8.23 16.67 0.26
CA ASP A 201 -7.49 17.89 -0.08
C ASP A 201 -7.06 17.83 -1.55
N THR A 202 -8.00 18.19 -2.43
CA THR A 202 -7.84 18.12 -3.90
C THR A 202 -6.68 18.98 -4.38
N LEU A 203 -6.48 20.16 -3.77
CA LEU A 203 -5.38 21.06 -4.10
C LEU A 203 -4.02 20.40 -3.81
N SER A 204 -3.85 19.86 -2.61
CA SER A 204 -2.62 19.13 -2.25
C SER A 204 -2.33 17.96 -3.19
N LYS A 205 -3.36 17.21 -3.60
CA LYS A 205 -3.20 16.08 -4.53
C LYS A 205 -2.74 16.54 -5.91
N LEU A 206 -3.32 17.62 -6.43
CA LEU A 206 -2.91 18.19 -7.72
C LEU A 206 -1.47 18.70 -7.69
N ILE A 207 -1.06 19.36 -6.61
CA ILE A 207 0.32 19.82 -6.42
C ILE A 207 1.28 18.62 -6.36
N ALA A 208 0.92 17.57 -5.62
CA ALA A 208 1.72 16.35 -5.53
C ALA A 208 1.90 15.67 -6.91
N LEU A 209 0.82 15.55 -7.69
CA LEU A 209 0.87 14.99 -9.05
C LEU A 209 1.70 15.86 -10.00
N ALA A 210 1.57 17.19 -9.91
CA ALA A 210 2.37 18.11 -10.70
C ALA A 210 3.87 18.00 -10.37
N GLN A 211 4.22 17.87 -9.09
CA GLN A 211 5.60 17.65 -8.65
C GLN A 211 6.16 16.34 -9.21
N ILE A 212 5.43 15.24 -9.09
CA ILE A 212 5.82 13.93 -9.62
C ILE A 212 5.98 13.98 -11.14
N PHE A 213 5.04 14.61 -11.85
CA PHE A 213 5.09 14.76 -13.30
C PHE A 213 6.30 15.56 -13.76
N SER A 214 6.54 16.73 -13.14
CA SER A 214 7.69 17.59 -13.44
C SER A 214 9.02 16.86 -13.23
N PHE A 215 9.13 16.13 -12.11
CA PHE A 215 10.31 15.32 -11.80
C PHE A 215 10.55 14.23 -12.85
N CYS A 216 9.51 13.43 -13.17
CA CYS A 216 9.61 12.36 -14.15
C CYS A 216 9.96 12.90 -15.54
N MET A 217 9.35 14.01 -15.94
CA MET A 217 9.64 14.66 -17.22
C MET A 217 11.11 15.10 -17.31
N THR A 218 11.65 15.68 -16.24
CA THR A 218 13.06 16.05 -16.16
C THR A 218 13.97 14.83 -16.33
N CYS A 219 13.65 13.71 -15.67
CA CYS A 219 14.42 12.47 -15.80
C CYS A 219 14.37 11.91 -17.24
N ILE A 220 13.20 11.94 -17.88
CA ILE A 220 13.01 11.49 -19.27
C ILE A 220 13.83 12.34 -20.23
N LEU A 221 13.77 13.66 -20.11
CA LEU A 221 14.51 14.59 -20.97
C LEU A 221 16.02 14.38 -20.85
N ARG A 222 16.53 14.22 -19.63
CA ARG A 222 17.94 13.90 -19.39
C ARG A 222 18.34 12.61 -20.09
N ARG A 223 17.51 11.56 -19.97
CA ARG A 223 17.79 10.29 -20.64
C ARG A 223 17.74 10.41 -22.15
N ALA A 224 16.82 11.21 -22.70
CA ALA A 224 16.71 11.47 -24.13
C ALA A 224 17.90 12.25 -24.70
N GLU A 225 18.53 13.10 -23.87
CA GLU A 225 19.76 13.83 -24.22
C GLU A 225 21.05 13.01 -23.98
N GLY A 226 20.94 11.77 -23.49
CA GLY A 226 22.08 10.91 -23.18
C GLY A 226 22.82 11.31 -21.90
N LEU A 227 22.23 12.17 -21.06
CA LEU A 227 22.81 12.57 -19.79
C LEU A 227 22.60 11.48 -18.73
N SER A 228 23.60 11.25 -17.89
CA SER A 228 23.52 10.30 -16.78
C SER A 228 22.47 10.72 -15.75
N LEU A 229 21.75 9.75 -15.21
CA LEU A 229 20.86 9.91 -14.06
C LEU A 229 21.57 9.37 -12.83
N SER A 230 21.46 10.07 -11.71
CA SER A 230 21.90 9.53 -10.43
C SER A 230 21.02 8.33 -10.04
N ILE A 231 21.61 7.39 -9.28
CA ILE A 231 20.86 6.26 -8.69
C ILE A 231 19.72 6.78 -7.80
N LEU A 232 19.91 7.92 -7.12
CA LEU A 232 18.85 8.54 -6.33
C LEU A 232 17.66 9.00 -7.21
N GLU A 233 17.92 9.55 -8.39
CA GLU A 233 16.85 9.90 -9.34
C GLU A 233 16.12 8.66 -9.84
N ILE A 234 16.87 7.60 -10.21
CA ILE A 234 16.29 6.32 -10.66
C ILE A 234 15.42 5.72 -9.54
N SER A 235 15.92 5.75 -8.30
CA SER A 235 15.17 5.30 -7.12
C SER A 235 13.89 6.12 -6.96
N THR A 236 13.98 7.45 -7.08
CA THR A 236 12.83 8.36 -6.98
C THR A 236 11.78 8.08 -8.06
N VAL A 237 12.19 7.79 -9.30
CA VAL A 237 11.27 7.34 -10.36
C VAL A 237 10.54 6.06 -9.95
N ALA A 238 11.22 5.12 -9.31
CA ALA A 238 10.56 3.91 -8.81
C ALA A 238 9.53 4.20 -7.70
N TYR A 239 9.81 5.12 -6.77
CA TYR A 239 8.81 5.59 -5.80
C TYR A 239 7.62 6.26 -6.49
N ALA A 240 7.88 7.10 -7.50
CA ALA A 240 6.84 7.79 -8.27
C ALA A 240 5.92 6.80 -9.00
N VAL A 241 6.48 5.79 -9.66
CA VAL A 241 5.69 4.75 -10.35
C VAL A 241 4.82 3.98 -9.34
N CYS A 242 5.38 3.55 -8.20
CA CYS A 242 4.61 2.90 -7.14
C CYS A 242 3.47 3.79 -6.63
N ALA A 243 3.73 5.07 -6.36
CA ALA A 243 2.73 6.03 -5.89
C ALA A 243 1.60 6.26 -6.91
N ILE A 244 1.94 6.41 -8.20
CA ILE A 244 0.95 6.55 -9.28
C ILE A 244 0.05 5.31 -9.33
N LEU A 245 0.62 4.12 -9.25
CA LEU A 245 -0.16 2.87 -9.27
C LEU A 245 -1.05 2.74 -8.03
N VAL A 246 -0.56 3.12 -6.85
CA VAL A 246 -1.36 3.21 -5.61
C VAL A 246 -2.55 4.15 -5.82
N TYR A 247 -2.34 5.35 -6.38
CA TYR A 247 -3.44 6.28 -6.65
C TYR A 247 -4.48 5.74 -7.64
N ILE A 248 -4.02 5.04 -8.68
CA ILE A 248 -4.91 4.40 -9.65
C ILE A 248 -5.75 3.32 -8.98
N VAL A 249 -5.16 2.50 -8.11
CA VAL A 249 -5.83 1.42 -7.37
C VAL A 249 -6.82 1.97 -6.34
N TRP A 250 -6.44 3.03 -5.62
CA TRP A 250 -7.25 3.68 -4.59
C TRP A 250 -8.12 4.84 -5.09
N TRP A 251 -8.34 4.95 -6.40
CA TRP A 251 -9.15 6.03 -6.97
C TRP A 251 -10.56 6.16 -6.35
N LYS A 252 -11.15 5.02 -5.96
CA LYS A 252 -12.48 4.95 -5.32
C LYS A 252 -12.43 4.78 -3.79
N LYS A 253 -11.25 4.74 -3.17
CA LYS A 253 -11.12 4.68 -1.70
C LYS A 253 -11.37 6.09 -1.13
N PRO A 254 -12.34 6.27 -0.23
CA PRO A 254 -12.58 7.57 0.38
C PRO A 254 -11.40 7.97 1.28
N HIS A 255 -11.10 9.26 1.34
CA HIS A 255 -9.87 9.78 1.94
C HIS A 255 -10.11 10.31 3.36
N ILE A 256 -9.31 9.86 4.34
CA ILE A 256 -9.28 10.34 5.75
C ILE A 256 -10.71 10.53 6.31
N ILE A 257 -11.33 9.44 6.74
CA ILE A 257 -12.59 9.47 7.48
C ILE A 257 -12.31 9.28 8.96
N THR A 258 -12.68 10.27 9.77
CA THR A 258 -12.34 10.31 11.20
C THR A 258 -13.24 9.43 12.06
N GLU A 259 -14.49 9.19 11.64
CA GLU A 259 -15.48 8.49 12.45
C GLU A 259 -16.22 7.39 11.65
N PRO A 260 -16.44 6.20 12.25
CA PRO A 260 -17.21 5.14 11.60
C PRO A 260 -18.70 5.47 11.61
N THR A 261 -19.43 4.79 10.72
CA THR A 261 -20.88 4.70 10.77
C THR A 261 -21.27 3.64 11.79
N LEU A 262 -22.09 4.02 12.77
CA LEU A 262 -22.47 3.14 13.86
C LEU A 262 -23.64 2.23 13.45
N ILE A 263 -23.53 0.95 13.81
CA ILE A 263 -24.58 -0.06 13.70
C ILE A 263 -25.15 -0.30 15.11
N GLU A 264 -26.48 -0.25 15.24
CA GLU A 264 -27.17 -0.46 16.51
C GLU A 264 -27.00 -1.91 17.00
N LYS A 265 -26.88 -2.09 18.33
CA LYS A 265 -26.87 -3.42 18.95
C LYS A 265 -28.22 -4.10 18.77
N GLU A 266 -28.19 -5.44 18.74
CA GLU A 266 -29.40 -6.26 18.83
C GLU A 266 -30.09 -5.96 20.18
N ARG A 267 -31.34 -5.50 20.14
CA ARG A 267 -32.16 -5.41 21.36
C ARG A 267 -32.54 -6.83 21.75
N THR A 268 -31.82 -7.44 22.68
CA THR A 268 -32.30 -8.63 23.37
C THR A 268 -33.62 -8.26 24.04
N GLN A 269 -34.74 -8.73 23.51
CA GLN A 269 -36.02 -8.66 24.22
C GLN A 269 -35.91 -9.59 25.43
N THR A 270 -35.45 -9.07 26.56
CA THR A 270 -35.84 -9.63 27.85
C THR A 270 -37.33 -9.40 27.99
N ASN A 271 -38.11 -10.46 27.82
CA ASN A 271 -39.53 -10.46 28.15
C ASN A 271 -39.69 -10.02 29.61
N GLU A 272 -40.01 -8.75 29.83
CA GLU A 272 -40.55 -8.24 31.09
C GLU A 272 -41.99 -8.76 31.22
N GLY A 273 -42.13 -9.93 31.85
CA GLY A 273 -43.43 -10.54 32.07
C GLY A 273 -43.29 -11.97 32.53
N ASP A 274 -42.74 -12.18 33.73
CA ASP A 274 -43.39 -13.00 34.75
C ASP A 274 -42.53 -13.05 36.02
N SER A 275 -43.24 -13.06 37.15
CA SER A 275 -42.73 -12.91 38.51
C SER A 275 -41.65 -13.93 38.90
N ALA A 276 -40.60 -13.44 39.55
CA ALA A 276 -39.60 -14.25 40.23
C ALA A 276 -40.22 -15.12 41.35
N PRO A 277 -39.59 -16.26 41.66
CA PRO A 277 -38.89 -16.29 42.94
C PRO A 277 -37.41 -16.67 42.81
N GLU A 278 -36.62 -16.10 43.72
CA GLU A 278 -35.20 -16.33 43.93
C GLU A 278 -34.81 -17.81 43.89
N THR A 279 -33.82 -18.16 43.06
CA THR A 279 -32.86 -19.23 43.38
C THR A 279 -31.51 -18.98 42.69
N LEU A 280 -30.53 -18.63 43.52
CA LEU A 280 -29.13 -19.06 43.50
C LEU A 280 -28.32 -18.98 42.19
N VAL A 281 -27.53 -17.90 42.14
CA VAL A 281 -26.14 -17.81 41.65
C VAL A 281 -25.45 -19.17 41.44
N SER A 282 -25.17 -19.54 40.18
CA SER A 282 -23.91 -20.16 39.71
C SER A 282 -23.94 -20.64 38.23
N GLU A 283 -24.41 -19.85 37.25
CA GLU A 283 -24.33 -20.25 35.81
C GLU A 283 -23.57 -19.28 34.89
N GLY A 284 -23.24 -18.07 35.32
CA GLY A 284 -22.63 -17.04 34.44
C GLY A 284 -21.20 -17.32 33.94
N HIS A 285 -20.43 -18.21 34.57
CA HIS A 285 -19.03 -18.47 34.16
C HIS A 285 -18.91 -19.52 33.05
N ASN A 286 -19.84 -20.49 33.01
CA ASN A 286 -19.83 -21.55 32.00
C ASN A 286 -20.44 -21.08 30.68
N ASP A 287 -21.47 -20.23 30.72
CA ASP A 287 -22.13 -19.73 29.51
C ASP A 287 -21.24 -18.76 28.72
N ASP A 288 -20.49 -17.89 29.41
CA ASP A 288 -19.54 -16.98 28.78
C ASP A 288 -18.34 -17.71 28.18
N ALA A 289 -17.82 -18.74 28.86
CA ALA A 289 -16.75 -19.58 28.32
C ALA A 289 -17.21 -20.41 27.12
N SER A 290 -18.47 -20.87 27.13
CA SER A 290 -19.10 -21.62 26.05
C SER A 290 -19.36 -20.74 24.83
N ARG A 291 -19.89 -19.54 25.03
CA ARG A 291 -20.07 -18.52 23.98
C ARG A 291 -18.74 -18.08 23.38
N ARG A 292 -17.71 -17.84 24.19
CA ARG A 292 -16.36 -17.51 23.69
C ARG A 292 -15.73 -18.64 22.88
N LYS A 293 -15.97 -19.90 23.27
CA LYS A 293 -15.50 -21.07 22.50
C LYS A 293 -16.29 -21.27 21.21
N ALA A 294 -17.60 -21.04 21.22
CA ALA A 294 -18.44 -21.08 20.02
C ALA A 294 -18.07 -19.95 19.05
N ASP A 295 -17.87 -18.72 19.54
CA ASP A 295 -17.44 -17.57 18.73
C ASP A 295 -16.01 -17.76 18.18
N ALA A 296 -15.10 -18.35 18.97
CA ALA A 296 -13.77 -18.72 18.50
C ALA A 296 -13.80 -19.87 17.46
N GLY A 297 -14.72 -20.83 17.61
CA GLY A 297 -14.96 -21.92 16.67
C GLY A 297 -15.54 -21.41 15.35
N GLN A 298 -16.55 -20.55 15.41
CA GLN A 298 -17.18 -19.88 14.27
C GLN A 298 -16.16 -19.04 13.51
N LYS A 299 -15.40 -18.16 14.19
CA LYS A 299 -14.30 -17.38 13.60
C LYS A 299 -13.24 -18.25 12.93
N LYS A 300 -12.99 -19.45 13.45
CA LYS A 300 -12.01 -20.38 12.87
C LYS A 300 -12.56 -21.10 11.63
N ILE A 301 -13.85 -21.40 11.59
CA ILE A 301 -14.54 -21.99 10.44
C ILE A 301 -14.68 -20.98 9.31
N ILE A 302 -15.06 -19.73 9.60
CA ILE A 302 -15.15 -18.63 8.63
C ILE A 302 -13.78 -18.34 8.03
N LYS A 303 -12.74 -18.19 8.86
CA LYS A 303 -11.35 -18.04 8.39
C LYS A 303 -10.87 -19.23 7.55
N GLY A 304 -11.33 -20.45 7.85
CA GLY A 304 -10.97 -21.67 7.12
C GLY A 304 -11.68 -21.83 5.77
N LEU A 305 -12.94 -21.38 5.65
CA LEU A 305 -13.68 -21.37 4.39
C LEU A 305 -13.15 -20.31 3.42
N ASP A 306 -12.70 -19.16 3.93
CA ASP A 306 -12.11 -18.08 3.15
C ASP A 306 -10.67 -18.40 2.71
N ALA A 307 -9.84 -19.00 3.56
CA ALA A 307 -8.42 -19.26 3.26
C ALA A 307 -8.20 -20.06 1.97
N ASN A 308 -9.08 -21.01 1.65
CA ASN A 308 -8.89 -21.93 0.53
C ASN A 308 -9.45 -21.43 -0.81
N LYS A 309 -10.43 -20.50 -0.79
CA LYS A 309 -11.05 -19.94 -2.01
C LYS A 309 -10.31 -18.69 -2.51
N TYR A 310 -9.51 -18.07 -1.66
CA TYR A 310 -8.89 -16.76 -1.89
C TYR A 310 -7.34 -16.75 -1.84
N SER A 311 -6.65 -17.89 -1.70
CA SER A 311 -5.17 -17.92 -1.63
C SER A 311 -4.49 -17.51 -2.94
N ILE A 312 -4.83 -18.15 -4.06
CA ILE A 312 -4.11 -18.00 -5.35
C ILE A 312 -4.00 -16.54 -5.88
N PRO A 313 -5.02 -15.66 -5.77
CA PRO A 313 -4.86 -14.28 -6.23
C PRO A 313 -4.05 -13.39 -5.28
N THR A 314 -3.79 -13.80 -4.03
CA THR A 314 -3.03 -12.98 -3.05
C THR A 314 -1.56 -13.06 -3.35
N GLY A 315 -1.03 -14.27 -3.58
CA GLY A 315 0.36 -14.48 -3.98
C GLY A 315 0.74 -13.69 -5.23
N VAL A 316 -0.10 -13.71 -6.28
CA VAL A 316 0.16 -12.95 -7.53
C VAL A 316 0.25 -11.44 -7.28
N ILE A 317 -0.67 -10.90 -6.46
CA ILE A 317 -0.67 -9.47 -6.08
C ILE A 317 0.62 -9.12 -5.34
N MET A 318 0.97 -9.89 -4.31
CA MET A 318 2.19 -9.67 -3.51
C MET A 318 3.48 -9.79 -4.31
N CYS A 319 3.46 -10.54 -5.42
CA CYS A 319 4.63 -10.79 -6.26
C CYS A 319 4.84 -9.74 -7.34
N SER A 320 3.75 -9.14 -7.83
CA SER A 320 3.81 -8.11 -8.87
C SER A 320 4.54 -6.85 -8.40
N SER A 321 4.43 -6.48 -7.12
CA SER A 321 4.97 -5.23 -6.61
C SER A 321 6.50 -5.21 -6.43
N PRO A 322 7.18 -6.19 -5.79
CA PRO A 322 8.63 -6.17 -5.68
C PRO A 322 9.32 -6.40 -7.03
N THR A 323 8.73 -7.20 -7.92
CA THR A 323 9.26 -7.40 -9.26
C THR A 323 9.19 -6.10 -10.06
N LEU A 324 8.05 -5.38 -10.05
CA LEU A 324 7.95 -4.08 -10.69
C LEU A 324 9.00 -3.10 -10.17
N TYR A 325 9.14 -3.00 -8.85
CA TYR A 325 10.10 -2.10 -8.23
C TYR A 325 11.55 -2.46 -8.59
N GLY A 326 11.91 -3.74 -8.52
CA GLY A 326 13.24 -4.24 -8.89
C GLY A 326 13.56 -4.02 -10.37
N LEU A 327 12.60 -4.22 -11.27
CA LEU A 327 12.76 -3.99 -12.71
C LEU A 327 13.11 -2.53 -13.03
N LEU A 328 12.54 -1.56 -12.30
CA LEU A 328 12.87 -0.14 -12.49
C LEU A 328 14.32 0.18 -12.12
N HIS A 329 14.92 -0.56 -11.19
CA HIS A 329 16.32 -0.36 -10.79
C HIS A 329 17.32 -0.96 -11.78
N LEU A 330 16.87 -1.80 -12.70
CA LEU A 330 17.69 -2.24 -13.85
C LEU A 330 18.04 -1.07 -14.78
N LEU A 331 17.33 0.06 -14.72
CA LEU A 331 17.71 1.27 -15.45
C LEU A 331 19.12 1.75 -15.06
N ALA A 332 19.56 1.47 -13.83
CA ALA A 332 20.89 1.81 -13.33
C ALA A 332 21.97 0.75 -13.64
N TRP A 333 21.67 -0.30 -14.42
CA TRP A 333 22.56 -1.45 -14.61
C TRP A 333 23.94 -1.10 -15.19
N ASN A 334 23.96 -0.11 -16.08
CA ASN A 334 25.13 0.35 -16.81
C ASN A 334 25.63 1.73 -16.33
N GLU A 335 25.07 2.27 -15.24
CA GLU A 335 25.53 3.56 -14.72
C GLU A 335 26.91 3.42 -14.06
N PRO A 336 27.72 4.50 -14.04
CA PRO A 336 29.05 4.46 -13.44
C PRO A 336 28.96 4.37 -11.91
N PHE A 337 29.74 3.46 -11.33
CA PHE A 337 29.88 3.29 -9.88
C PHE A 337 31.28 3.72 -9.43
N PRO A 338 31.44 4.22 -8.19
CA PRO A 338 32.75 4.62 -7.67
C PRO A 338 33.75 3.46 -7.64
N SER A 339 33.29 2.25 -7.36
CA SER A 339 34.08 1.02 -7.37
C SER A 339 33.39 -0.13 -8.12
N SER A 340 34.19 -1.08 -8.60
CA SER A 340 33.67 -2.30 -9.25
C SER A 340 32.85 -3.16 -8.30
N SER A 341 33.22 -3.20 -7.02
CA SER A 341 32.47 -3.93 -5.99
C SER A 341 31.09 -3.35 -5.75
N GLU A 342 30.95 -2.02 -5.67
CA GLU A 342 29.65 -1.36 -5.49
C GLU A 342 28.72 -1.65 -6.67
N GLY A 343 29.23 -1.58 -7.90
CA GLY A 343 28.46 -1.93 -9.08
C GLY A 343 28.02 -3.40 -9.13
N ILE A 344 28.86 -4.33 -8.65
CA ILE A 344 28.48 -5.75 -8.52
C ILE A 344 27.41 -5.92 -7.43
N LEU A 345 27.60 -5.32 -6.26
CA LEU A 345 26.63 -5.38 -5.15
C LEU A 345 25.28 -4.77 -5.55
N TRP A 346 25.27 -3.70 -6.36
CA TRP A 346 24.06 -3.11 -6.90
C TRP A 346 23.29 -4.10 -7.80
N ARG A 347 24.00 -4.76 -8.71
CA ARG A 347 23.41 -5.76 -9.61
C ARG A 347 22.85 -6.94 -8.83
N ILE A 348 23.61 -7.48 -7.87
CA ILE A 348 23.15 -8.55 -6.98
C ILE A 348 21.90 -8.10 -6.22
N SER A 349 21.93 -6.93 -5.59
CA SER A 349 20.81 -6.40 -4.81
C SER A 349 19.57 -6.20 -5.67
N THR A 350 19.72 -5.66 -6.88
CA THR A 350 18.62 -5.47 -7.83
C THR A 350 17.99 -6.81 -8.24
N VAL A 351 18.81 -7.83 -8.51
CA VAL A 351 18.32 -9.18 -8.82
C VAL A 351 17.61 -9.80 -7.61
N VAL A 352 18.18 -9.70 -6.41
CA VAL A 352 17.57 -10.20 -5.17
C VAL A 352 16.20 -9.57 -4.94
N VAL A 353 16.09 -8.25 -5.08
CA VAL A 353 14.81 -7.53 -4.93
C VAL A 353 13.82 -7.94 -6.01
N THR A 354 14.24 -8.06 -7.26
CA THR A 354 13.36 -8.45 -8.38
C THR A 354 12.83 -9.88 -8.22
N MET A 355 13.68 -10.82 -7.77
CA MET A 355 13.37 -12.24 -7.56
C MET A 355 12.70 -12.52 -6.21
N SER A 356 12.54 -11.52 -5.36
CA SER A 356 11.92 -11.68 -4.04
C SER A 356 10.44 -12.08 -4.10
N CYS A 357 9.82 -12.04 -5.29
CA CYS A 357 8.53 -12.66 -5.56
C CYS A 357 8.52 -14.18 -5.35
N ILE A 358 9.62 -14.89 -5.63
CA ILE A 358 9.70 -16.35 -5.53
C ILE A 358 9.41 -16.84 -4.10
N PRO A 359 10.13 -16.40 -3.05
CA PRO A 359 9.83 -16.82 -1.69
C PRO A 359 8.43 -16.40 -1.23
N LEU A 360 7.90 -15.27 -1.71
CA LEU A 360 6.52 -14.85 -1.41
C LEU A 360 5.47 -15.80 -2.04
N LEU A 361 5.69 -16.24 -3.29
CA LEU A 361 4.86 -17.28 -3.91
C LEU A 361 4.95 -18.61 -3.15
N LEU A 362 6.15 -19.00 -2.72
CA LEU A 362 6.33 -20.24 -1.96
C LEU A 362 5.56 -20.19 -0.63
N LEU A 363 5.61 -19.06 0.07
CA LEU A 363 4.82 -18.84 1.29
C LEU A 363 3.32 -18.98 1.01
N ASP A 364 2.80 -18.33 -0.03
CA ASP A 364 1.39 -18.42 -0.41
C ASP A 364 0.97 -19.84 -0.82
N HIS A 365 1.85 -20.60 -1.47
CA HIS A 365 1.54 -21.98 -1.87
C HIS A 365 1.73 -23.03 -0.75
N THR A 366 2.32 -22.68 0.40
CA THR A 366 2.46 -23.63 1.53
C THR A 366 1.11 -24.14 2.05
N TYR A 367 0.02 -23.36 1.90
CA TYR A 367 -1.33 -23.78 2.29
C TYR A 367 -1.82 -25.02 1.52
N VAL A 368 -1.38 -25.23 0.29
CA VAL A 368 -1.75 -26.43 -0.51
C VAL A 368 -1.22 -27.71 0.15
N PHE A 369 -0.07 -27.60 0.82
CA PHE A 369 0.58 -28.73 1.49
C PHE A 369 0.01 -29.03 2.87
N GLU A 370 -0.84 -28.16 3.45
CA GLU A 370 -1.56 -28.44 4.71
C GLU A 370 -2.47 -29.67 4.62
N ARG A 371 -2.88 -30.04 3.39
CA ARG A 371 -3.64 -31.27 3.12
C ARG A 371 -2.84 -32.54 3.43
N TRP A 372 -1.52 -32.49 3.29
CA TRP A 372 -0.63 -33.66 3.33
C TRP A 372 0.34 -33.65 4.51
N TRP A 373 0.66 -32.46 5.04
CA TRP A 373 1.67 -32.27 6.07
C TRP A 373 1.06 -31.74 7.37
N SER A 374 1.70 -32.08 8.51
CA SER A 374 1.25 -31.55 9.80
C SER A 374 1.43 -30.03 9.87
N PRO A 375 0.53 -29.29 10.55
CA PRO A 375 0.61 -27.83 10.68
C PRO A 375 1.95 -27.34 11.26
N ARG A 376 2.59 -28.13 12.13
CA ARG A 376 3.90 -27.81 12.70
C ARG A 376 5.02 -27.82 11.66
N VAL A 377 4.94 -28.72 10.68
CA VAL A 377 5.92 -28.81 9.59
C VAL A 377 5.73 -27.64 8.61
N VAL A 378 4.47 -27.35 8.24
CA VAL A 378 4.13 -26.20 7.39
C VAL A 378 4.57 -24.89 8.03
N ALA A 379 4.29 -24.68 9.33
CA ALA A 379 4.72 -23.48 10.04
C ALA A 379 6.26 -23.32 10.10
N LYS A 380 7.00 -24.42 10.31
CA LYS A 380 8.48 -24.38 10.26
C LYS A 380 9.00 -24.05 8.87
N LEU A 381 8.38 -24.60 7.82
CA LEU A 381 8.73 -24.29 6.43
C LEU A 381 8.45 -22.82 6.12
N GLN A 382 7.27 -22.31 6.48
CA GLN A 382 6.89 -20.90 6.32
C GLN A 382 7.88 -19.98 7.04
N MET A 383 8.23 -20.30 8.30
CA MET A 383 9.22 -19.55 9.06
C MET A 383 10.58 -19.56 8.37
N GLY A 384 11.03 -20.72 7.88
CA GLY A 384 12.28 -20.84 7.13
C GLY A 384 12.32 -19.97 5.87
N ILE A 385 11.26 -20.02 5.06
CA ILE A 385 11.16 -19.20 3.83
C ILE A 385 11.13 -17.71 4.18
N LEU A 386 10.36 -17.31 5.20
CA LEU A 386 10.30 -15.92 5.67
C LEU A 386 11.67 -15.44 6.18
N CYS A 387 12.39 -16.24 6.96
CA CYS A 387 13.73 -15.92 7.42
C CYS A 387 14.69 -15.72 6.24
N VAL A 388 14.70 -16.62 5.25
CA VAL A 388 15.54 -16.48 4.05
C VAL A 388 15.19 -15.20 3.30
N PHE A 389 13.91 -14.94 3.06
CA PHE A 389 13.44 -13.71 2.41
C PHE A 389 13.96 -12.47 3.14
N LEU A 390 13.75 -12.37 4.46
CA LEU A 390 14.17 -11.20 5.24
C LEU A 390 15.70 -11.04 5.25
N LEU A 391 16.44 -12.14 5.41
CA LEU A 391 17.90 -12.14 5.44
C LEU A 391 18.53 -11.73 4.11
N THR A 392 17.86 -11.96 2.98
CA THR A 392 18.36 -11.51 1.68
C THR A 392 17.82 -10.14 1.27
N TYR A 393 16.53 -9.90 1.52
CA TYR A 393 15.81 -8.74 1.02
C TYR A 393 16.18 -7.47 1.78
N VAL A 394 16.18 -7.52 3.12
CA VAL A 394 16.45 -6.33 3.94
C VAL A 394 17.87 -5.79 3.70
N PRO A 395 18.95 -6.61 3.68
CA PRO A 395 20.28 -6.10 3.38
C PRO A 395 20.40 -5.54 1.96
N ALA A 396 19.82 -6.21 0.96
CA ALA A 396 19.80 -5.70 -0.41
C ALA A 396 19.12 -4.32 -0.49
N ARG A 397 18.01 -4.13 0.24
CA ARG A 397 17.33 -2.85 0.30
C ARG A 397 18.12 -1.75 0.98
N LEU A 398 18.68 -2.04 2.15
CA LEU A 398 19.51 -1.08 2.87
C LEU A 398 20.74 -0.68 2.04
N PHE A 399 21.35 -1.64 1.34
CA PHE A 399 22.44 -1.37 0.41
C PHE A 399 22.01 -0.45 -0.73
N MET A 400 20.89 -0.73 -1.42
CA MET A 400 20.42 0.11 -2.53
C MET A 400 20.14 1.56 -2.09
N ILE A 401 19.54 1.74 -0.91
CA ILE A 401 19.28 3.08 -0.36
C ILE A 401 20.60 3.77 -0.03
N ALA A 402 21.52 3.10 0.67
CA ALA A 402 22.82 3.65 1.02
C ALA A 402 23.63 4.04 -0.23
N GLU A 403 23.62 3.20 -1.26
CA GLU A 403 24.32 3.44 -2.52
C GLU A 403 23.72 4.62 -3.28
N ALA A 404 22.39 4.81 -3.24
CA ALA A 404 21.72 5.97 -3.86
C ALA A 404 22.25 7.31 -3.30
N PHE A 405 22.53 7.38 -1.99
CA PHE A 405 23.13 8.56 -1.37
C PHE A 405 24.63 8.63 -1.59
N ARG A 406 25.33 7.50 -1.51
CA ARG A 406 26.79 7.45 -1.67
C ARG A 406 27.22 7.87 -3.07
N GLN A 407 26.50 7.44 -4.11
CA GLN A 407 26.82 7.76 -5.50
C GLN A 407 26.71 9.27 -5.78
N LEU A 408 25.88 10.03 -5.04
CA LEU A 408 25.80 11.50 -5.20
C LEU A 408 27.15 12.19 -5.02
N LEU A 409 28.03 11.63 -4.18
CA LEU A 409 29.37 12.18 -3.92
C LEU A 409 30.38 11.88 -5.03
N TYR A 410 30.02 11.06 -6.01
CA TYR A 410 30.90 10.55 -7.08
C TYR A 410 30.21 10.58 -8.45
N LEU A 411 29.26 11.49 -8.66
CA LEU A 411 28.52 11.57 -9.92
C LEU A 411 29.43 11.96 -11.10
N PRO A 412 29.16 11.43 -12.31
CA PRO A 412 29.85 11.85 -13.52
C PRO A 412 29.53 13.31 -13.85
N PRO A 413 30.42 14.04 -14.57
CA PRO A 413 30.20 15.44 -14.94
C PRO A 413 28.88 15.69 -15.67
N ASP A 414 28.44 14.73 -16.49
CA ASP A 414 27.20 14.81 -17.28
C ASP A 414 25.94 14.80 -16.40
N ALA A 415 26.04 14.31 -15.15
CA ALA A 415 24.95 14.38 -14.18
C ALA A 415 24.59 15.84 -13.80
N TYR A 416 25.55 16.75 -13.91
CA TYR A 416 25.41 18.16 -13.51
C TYR A 416 25.03 19.10 -14.67
N GLN A 417 24.91 18.57 -15.89
CA GLN A 417 24.44 19.36 -17.03
C GLN A 417 22.92 19.61 -16.93
N ILE A 418 22.46 20.81 -17.28
CA ILE A 418 21.03 21.17 -17.28
C ILE A 418 20.41 20.69 -18.60
N ALA A 419 19.29 19.97 -18.52
CA ALA A 419 18.59 19.49 -19.71
C ALA A 419 17.97 20.65 -20.49
N SER A 420 18.09 20.63 -21.82
CA SER A 420 17.66 21.72 -22.70
C SER A 420 16.19 21.58 -23.11
N TRP A 421 15.28 22.11 -22.28
CA TRP A 421 13.84 22.14 -22.61
C TRP A 421 13.54 22.80 -23.97
N SER A 422 14.37 23.75 -24.40
CA SER A 422 14.25 24.48 -25.67
C SER A 422 14.39 23.61 -26.92
N LYS A 423 15.01 22.43 -26.82
CA LYS A 423 15.17 21.51 -27.95
C LYS A 423 13.85 20.81 -28.34
N TYR A 424 12.89 20.74 -27.42
CA TYR A 424 11.63 20.01 -27.58
C TYR A 424 10.40 20.91 -27.66
N LEU A 425 10.56 22.23 -27.44
CA LEU A 425 9.51 23.18 -27.74
C LEU A 425 9.44 23.39 -29.26
N PRO A 426 8.25 23.37 -29.88
CA PRO A 426 8.12 23.78 -31.27
C PRO A 426 8.68 25.20 -31.39
N GLN A 427 9.70 25.37 -32.21
CA GLN A 427 10.25 26.68 -32.51
C GLN A 427 9.18 27.41 -33.32
N PHE A 428 8.43 28.31 -32.68
CA PHE A 428 7.59 29.25 -33.39
C PHE A 428 8.52 30.25 -34.09
N SER A 429 9.01 29.86 -35.28
CA SER A 429 9.71 30.74 -36.20
C SER A 429 8.74 31.54 -37.04
#